data_AF-A0A1H1PCS5-F1
#
_entry.id   AF-A0A1H1PCS5-F1
#
_cell.length_a   1.000
_cell.length_b   1.000
_cell.length_c   1.000
_cell.angle_alpha   90.00
_cell.angle_beta   90.00
_cell.angle_gamma   90.00
#
_symmetry.space_group_name_H-M   'P 1'
#
loop_
_entity.id
_entity.type
_entity.pdbx_description
1 polymer ?
#
loop_
_entity_poly.entity_id
_entity_poly.type
_entity_poly.pdbx_seq_one_letter_code
_entity_poly.pdbx_strand_id
1 'polypeptide(L)'
;MLLLIFGVFTGVAVSAQGALCSDIEPFCAGDERLTFPNSNETNSAQITGELGPDYGCLDEQPYPAWFFLQVENSGSLRFRISQTTNTNGTGTPLDVDFVVWGPFERGDEYCSGSSLNSSKIVDCSYLPDAVETMTIPDAQANEIYVVVITNFELIPGFISLEQVNDSGGSTDCSILDLDLGDNISVCDESEYILDGTTADASKYEWFVFNDSTAQFEVIPGEEGPTLTVNSTGRYKLIVTDEIEGKTEEDEVVVTFYNSPEIGEVSSLAVCDPEAEFIDLTENFEDLILPNNGDNSNYSVLYYETAEDVADHESISQPQMFPFAEGKTIYAEVVDLESGCSSEIEEFELTIFDFPEYDLSEISIFCVDREMQLLNRVSLGEDLGEGYFYEWRDGENIISTNPEVEFNELPESLQISVTVEHPESGCKIEFFSTVAPVSRPENVLIEVTGSDFGDGYTVIANPDDLIGEEYASFVYRLDDGNWRESNVFNDVPPGSHTVSVRELNGCGSTTSESFFLVGYPRFFTPNSDGYNDNWNLITDANISIKKLFVFDRYGKLITKIDPAQKGWDGTYNGSDLPSDDYWFRVEFIDEKTGEYREYMSNFTLMR
;
A
#
# COMPACT_ATOMS: atom_id res chain seq x y z
N MET A 1 -11.39 -42.51 94.14
CA MET A 1 -10.03 -42.71 94.67
C MET A 1 -9.09 -41.81 93.88
N LEU A 2 -8.19 -41.14 94.57
CA LEU A 2 -7.23 -40.08 94.18
C LEU A 2 -6.53 -40.20 92.80
N LEU A 3 -6.27 -39.03 92.17
CA LEU A 3 -5.13 -38.52 91.34
C LEU A 3 -4.54 -39.43 90.21
N LEU A 4 -4.13 -38.93 89.03
CA LEU A 4 -3.11 -37.89 88.81
C LEU A 4 -3.19 -37.30 87.38
N ILE A 5 -2.93 -35.99 87.29
CA ILE A 5 -2.60 -35.23 86.08
C ILE A 5 -1.15 -35.55 85.68
N PHE A 6 -0.92 -35.76 84.39
CA PHE A 6 0.37 -35.44 83.75
C PHE A 6 0.06 -34.73 82.43
N GLY A 7 0.10 -33.40 82.45
CA GLY A 7 0.15 -32.60 81.25
C GLY A 7 1.56 -32.68 80.68
N VAL A 8 1.68 -33.25 79.49
CA VAL A 8 2.85 -33.10 78.64
C VAL A 8 2.46 -32.04 77.61
N PHE A 9 2.93 -30.82 77.83
CA PHE A 9 3.02 -29.83 76.77
C PHE A 9 4.26 -30.21 75.95
N THR A 10 4.07 -30.86 74.81
CA THR A 10 5.07 -30.81 73.73
C THR A 10 4.81 -29.51 72.98
N GLY A 11 5.74 -28.57 73.09
CA GLY A 11 5.75 -27.37 72.28
C GLY A 11 5.91 -27.77 70.82
N VAL A 12 4.96 -27.36 69.99
CA VAL A 12 5.12 -27.33 68.54
C VAL A 12 6.09 -26.19 68.27
N ALA A 13 7.29 -26.50 67.77
CA ALA A 13 8.16 -25.49 67.19
C ALA A 13 7.47 -25.02 65.90
N VAL A 14 7.08 -23.75 65.86
CA VAL A 14 6.67 -23.09 64.62
C VAL A 14 7.97 -22.73 63.91
N SER A 15 8.29 -23.44 62.83
CA SER A 15 9.29 -23.01 61.83
C SER A 15 8.51 -22.77 60.55
N ALA A 16 8.62 -21.58 59.96
CA ALA A 16 7.92 -21.20 58.74
C ALA A 16 8.71 -20.08 58.04
N GLN A 17 9.76 -20.47 57.31
CA GLN A 17 10.45 -19.68 56.27
C GLN A 17 11.65 -20.47 55.72
N GLY A 18 11.92 -20.33 54.42
CA GLY A 18 13.11 -20.87 53.76
C GLY A 18 14.40 -20.35 54.39
N ALA A 19 15.18 -21.24 55.02
CA ALA A 19 16.44 -20.87 55.68
C ALA A 19 17.64 -20.87 54.71
N LEU A 20 17.52 -21.64 53.62
CA LEU A 20 18.46 -21.71 52.50
C LEU A 20 17.73 -21.30 51.24
N CYS A 21 18.45 -20.86 50.21
CA CYS A 21 17.84 -20.56 48.92
C CYS A 21 17.22 -21.81 48.30
N SER A 22 17.81 -23.00 48.49
CA SER A 22 17.21 -24.26 48.03
C SER A 22 15.81 -24.53 48.61
N ASP A 23 15.47 -23.87 49.72
CA ASP A 23 14.21 -24.01 50.44
C ASP A 23 13.37 -22.71 50.32
N ILE A 24 13.63 -21.90 49.28
CA ILE A 24 12.96 -20.62 49.03
C ILE A 24 11.43 -20.78 48.93
N GLU A 25 10.69 -19.91 49.60
CA GLU A 25 9.22 -19.99 49.65
C GLU A 25 8.57 -18.96 48.70
N PRO A 26 7.48 -19.28 47.99
CA PRO A 26 6.73 -18.29 47.23
C PRO A 26 6.07 -17.27 48.16
N PHE A 27 5.97 -16.04 47.69
CA PHE A 27 5.21 -14.96 48.31
C PHE A 27 4.42 -14.20 47.26
N CYS A 28 3.12 -14.05 47.51
CA CYS A 28 2.30 -13.05 46.84
C CYS A 28 1.72 -12.10 47.90
N ALA A 29 1.52 -10.85 47.53
CA ALA A 29 0.96 -9.86 48.43
C ALA A 29 -0.57 -9.77 48.40
N GLY A 30 -1.23 -10.11 47.28
CA GLY A 30 -2.70 -10.06 47.16
C GLY A 30 -3.34 -8.86 47.89
N ASP A 31 -4.31 -9.13 48.76
CA ASP A 31 -4.88 -8.17 49.74
C ASP A 31 -4.31 -8.37 51.17
N GLU A 32 -3.27 -9.20 51.35
CA GLU A 32 -2.84 -9.70 52.65
C GLU A 32 -1.39 -9.35 53.00
N ARG A 33 -1.14 -9.10 54.29
CA ARG A 33 0.20 -8.88 54.83
C ARG A 33 0.76 -10.21 55.33
N LEU A 34 1.86 -10.69 54.73
CA LEU A 34 2.58 -11.82 55.29
C LEU A 34 3.27 -11.39 56.59
N THR A 35 3.06 -12.15 57.67
CA THR A 35 3.76 -11.94 58.94
C THR A 35 4.20 -13.28 59.51
N PHE A 36 5.51 -13.42 59.75
CA PHE A 36 6.13 -14.68 60.14
C PHE A 36 7.16 -14.46 61.26
N PRO A 37 7.42 -15.46 62.12
CA PRO A 37 8.48 -15.38 63.10
C PRO A 37 9.84 -15.36 62.39
N ASN A 38 10.70 -14.41 62.72
CA ASN A 38 12.03 -14.36 62.12
C ASN A 38 12.86 -15.61 62.47
N SER A 39 13.81 -15.94 61.60
CA SER A 39 14.87 -16.90 61.96
C SER A 39 15.76 -16.32 63.06
N ASN A 40 16.12 -17.15 64.02
CA ASN A 40 16.95 -16.80 65.17
C ASN A 40 17.54 -18.06 65.82
N GLU A 41 18.33 -17.88 66.89
CA GLU A 41 19.04 -18.96 67.59
C GLU A 41 18.13 -20.08 68.16
N THR A 42 16.83 -19.84 68.28
CA THR A 42 15.89 -20.80 68.87
C THR A 42 15.12 -21.64 67.83
N ASN A 43 15.06 -21.21 66.57
CA ASN A 43 14.21 -21.81 65.53
C ASN A 43 14.91 -22.04 64.18
N SER A 44 16.15 -21.61 64.00
CA SER A 44 16.94 -21.86 62.78
C SER A 44 18.37 -22.29 63.10
N ALA A 45 18.88 -23.26 62.33
CA ALA A 45 20.29 -23.66 62.36
C ALA A 45 21.16 -22.82 61.41
N GLN A 46 20.55 -22.11 60.45
CA GLN A 46 21.23 -21.26 59.49
C GLN A 46 21.44 -19.88 60.10
N ILE A 47 22.67 -19.61 60.54
CA ILE A 47 23.01 -18.37 61.26
C ILE A 47 23.46 -17.23 60.35
N THR A 48 23.78 -17.52 59.09
CA THR A 48 24.31 -16.55 58.12
C THR A 48 23.88 -16.95 56.70
N GLY A 49 23.92 -16.00 55.76
CA GLY A 49 23.72 -16.27 54.33
C GLY A 49 24.64 -17.37 53.80
N GLU A 50 24.18 -18.07 52.77
CA GLU A 50 24.95 -19.12 52.11
C GLU A 50 26.13 -18.55 51.31
N LEU A 51 27.13 -19.39 51.03
CA LEU A 51 28.24 -18.97 50.17
C LEU A 51 27.81 -19.04 48.70
N GLY A 52 28.09 -17.99 47.94
CA GLY A 52 27.87 -17.97 46.49
C GLY A 52 27.11 -16.73 46.03
N PRO A 53 25.91 -16.46 46.56
CA PRO A 53 25.13 -15.28 46.19
C PRO A 53 25.88 -13.97 46.47
N ASP A 54 25.67 -13.00 45.59
CA ASP A 54 26.09 -11.61 45.78
C ASP A 54 24.98 -10.85 46.51
N TYR A 55 25.15 -10.70 47.83
CA TYR A 55 24.20 -10.01 48.71
C TYR A 55 24.19 -8.48 48.58
N GLY A 56 24.90 -7.93 47.59
CA GLY A 56 24.85 -6.52 47.25
C GLY A 56 25.35 -5.62 48.38
N CYS A 57 24.41 -4.87 48.95
CA CYS A 57 24.70 -3.89 50.00
C CYS A 57 24.78 -4.49 51.41
N LEU A 58 24.35 -5.74 51.61
CA LEU A 58 24.39 -6.39 52.92
C LEU A 58 25.83 -6.76 53.27
N ASP A 59 26.40 -6.18 54.33
CA ASP A 59 27.72 -6.60 54.83
C ASP A 59 27.64 -7.95 55.57
N GLU A 60 26.53 -8.18 56.29
CA GLU A 60 26.24 -9.42 57.03
C GLU A 60 24.81 -9.87 56.74
N GLN A 61 24.57 -11.19 56.70
CA GLN A 61 23.24 -11.76 56.39
C GLN A 61 22.77 -12.71 57.50
N PRO A 62 22.58 -12.24 58.74
CA PRO A 62 22.23 -13.12 59.84
C PRO A 62 20.82 -13.68 59.70
N TYR A 63 20.70 -14.98 59.96
CA TYR A 63 19.42 -15.71 59.98
C TYR A 63 18.49 -15.37 58.79
N PRO A 64 18.90 -15.70 57.56
CA PRO A 64 18.19 -15.31 56.34
C PRO A 64 16.81 -15.98 56.23
N ALA A 65 15.89 -15.27 55.57
CA ALA A 65 14.57 -15.71 55.13
C ALA A 65 14.49 -15.57 53.62
N TRP A 66 14.34 -16.67 52.89
CA TRP A 66 14.31 -16.66 51.42
C TRP A 66 12.89 -16.75 50.88
N PHE A 67 12.56 -15.84 49.97
CA PHE A 67 11.27 -15.81 49.25
C PHE A 67 11.46 -15.56 47.76
N PHE A 68 10.52 -16.02 46.92
CA PHE A 68 10.38 -15.52 45.56
C PHE A 68 8.96 -15.01 45.31
N LEU A 69 8.80 -14.10 44.35
CA LEU A 69 7.51 -13.57 43.92
C LEU A 69 7.43 -13.53 42.41
N GLN A 70 6.23 -13.72 41.85
CA GLN A 70 5.94 -13.56 40.41
C GLN A 70 5.05 -12.33 40.19
N VAL A 71 5.26 -11.61 39.10
CA VAL A 71 4.44 -10.46 38.70
C VAL A 71 3.23 -10.93 37.90
N GLU A 72 2.03 -10.48 38.26
CA GLU A 72 0.80 -10.73 37.50
C GLU A 72 0.52 -9.59 36.52
N ASN A 73 0.39 -8.36 37.03
CA ASN A 73 0.17 -7.17 36.21
C ASN A 73 1.44 -6.32 36.14
N SER A 74 1.88 -5.96 34.93
CA SER A 74 3.04 -5.09 34.73
C SER A 74 2.88 -3.74 35.45
N GLY A 75 3.98 -3.25 36.02
CA GLY A 75 4.08 -1.96 36.67
C GLY A 75 5.02 -2.02 37.88
N SER A 76 5.33 -0.85 38.44
CA SER A 76 6.23 -0.80 39.60
C SER A 76 5.60 -1.43 40.84
N LEU A 77 6.35 -2.28 41.53
CA LEU A 77 5.99 -2.88 42.82
C LEU A 77 6.72 -2.19 43.97
N ARG A 78 6.04 -2.03 45.10
CA ARG A 78 6.65 -1.45 46.32
C ARG A 78 6.19 -2.22 47.54
N PHE A 79 7.13 -2.72 48.31
CA PHE A 79 6.88 -3.49 49.52
C PHE A 79 7.44 -2.79 50.75
N ARG A 80 6.71 -2.87 51.85
CA ARG A 80 7.11 -2.45 53.18
C ARG A 80 7.52 -3.69 53.97
N ILE A 81 8.78 -3.72 54.39
CA ILE A 81 9.33 -4.77 55.25
C ILE A 81 9.43 -4.19 56.66
N SER A 82 8.99 -4.91 57.69
CA SER A 82 9.14 -4.45 59.07
C SER A 82 9.32 -5.56 60.07
N GLN A 83 10.12 -5.34 61.12
CA GLN A 83 10.36 -6.31 62.18
C GLN A 83 10.04 -5.76 63.58
N THR A 84 9.27 -6.52 64.38
CA THR A 84 8.92 -6.15 65.77
C THR A 84 8.83 -7.37 66.68
N THR A 85 8.90 -7.19 68.01
CA THR A 85 8.84 -8.32 68.95
C THR A 85 7.48 -9.03 69.05
N ASN A 86 6.37 -8.42 68.59
CA ASN A 86 5.04 -9.03 68.63
C ASN A 86 4.47 -9.24 67.22
N THR A 87 3.67 -10.29 67.04
CA THR A 87 3.05 -10.69 65.76
C THR A 87 2.16 -9.64 65.11
N ASN A 88 1.61 -8.69 65.87
CA ASN A 88 0.67 -7.69 65.36
C ASN A 88 1.36 -6.38 64.91
N GLY A 89 2.69 -6.40 64.70
CA GLY A 89 3.46 -5.21 64.34
C GLY A 89 3.65 -4.22 65.50
N THR A 90 3.49 -4.66 66.75
CA THR A 90 3.71 -3.84 67.94
C THR A 90 4.88 -4.38 68.78
N GLY A 91 5.31 -3.63 69.79
CA GLY A 91 6.43 -4.02 70.66
C GLY A 91 7.70 -3.27 70.32
N THR A 92 8.85 -3.84 70.66
CA THR A 92 10.15 -3.22 70.36
C THR A 92 10.42 -3.38 68.87
N PRO A 93 10.70 -2.28 68.12
CA PRO A 93 11.17 -2.36 66.75
C PRO A 93 12.54 -3.03 66.71
N LEU A 94 12.75 -3.91 65.74
CA LEU A 94 14.01 -4.64 65.55
C LEU A 94 14.50 -4.37 64.13
N ASP A 95 15.81 -4.25 63.97
CA ASP A 95 16.46 -4.01 62.68
C ASP A 95 16.16 -5.13 61.67
N VAL A 96 15.92 -4.78 60.40
CA VAL A 96 15.60 -5.71 59.33
C VAL A 96 16.23 -5.22 58.03
N ASP A 97 16.96 -6.09 57.35
CA ASP A 97 17.60 -5.78 56.08
C ASP A 97 17.09 -6.71 54.99
N PHE A 98 17.28 -6.32 53.73
CA PHE A 98 16.93 -7.17 52.60
C PHE A 98 17.81 -6.92 51.36
N VAL A 99 17.77 -7.88 50.45
CA VAL A 99 18.18 -7.69 49.06
C VAL A 99 17.24 -8.48 48.15
N VAL A 100 16.96 -7.94 46.96
CA VAL A 100 16.14 -8.56 45.93
C VAL A 100 16.87 -8.65 44.60
N TRP A 101 16.73 -9.78 43.91
CA TRP A 101 17.28 -10.05 42.60
C TRP A 101 16.19 -10.37 41.57
N GLY A 102 16.43 -10.01 40.31
CA GLY A 102 15.57 -10.35 39.17
C GLY A 102 15.86 -9.45 37.96
N PRO A 103 14.99 -9.49 36.93
CA PRO A 103 13.94 -10.49 36.76
C PRO A 103 14.52 -11.87 36.40
N PHE A 104 13.80 -12.93 36.74
CA PHE A 104 13.99 -14.30 36.30
C PHE A 104 12.75 -14.77 35.54
N GLU A 105 12.89 -15.83 34.75
CA GLU A 105 11.77 -16.51 34.12
C GLU A 105 11.36 -17.75 34.91
N ARG A 106 10.11 -18.17 34.75
CA ARG A 106 9.59 -19.36 35.43
C ARG A 106 10.33 -20.62 34.94
N GLY A 107 10.93 -21.35 35.90
CA GLY A 107 11.73 -22.55 35.62
C GLY A 107 13.24 -22.29 35.57
N ASP A 108 13.69 -21.04 35.70
CA ASP A 108 15.10 -20.71 35.88
C ASP A 108 15.68 -21.32 37.16
N GLU A 109 16.98 -21.65 37.14
CA GLU A 109 17.71 -21.97 38.37
C GLU A 109 17.96 -20.68 39.18
N TYR A 110 17.06 -20.35 40.11
CA TYR A 110 17.17 -19.14 40.93
C TYR A 110 18.35 -19.18 41.92
N CYS A 111 18.59 -20.35 42.52
CA CYS A 111 19.42 -20.51 43.71
C CYS A 111 20.85 -20.99 43.43
N SER A 112 21.49 -20.35 42.46
CA SER A 112 22.91 -20.56 42.17
C SER A 112 23.70 -19.27 42.42
N GLY A 113 24.97 -19.40 42.83
CA GLY A 113 25.87 -18.25 42.96
C GLY A 113 26.16 -17.54 41.62
N SER A 114 25.84 -18.16 40.49
CA SER A 114 25.85 -17.52 39.16
C SER A 114 24.58 -16.73 38.87
N SER A 115 23.43 -17.17 39.36
CA SER A 115 22.12 -16.54 39.11
C SER A 115 21.90 -15.31 40.00
N LEU A 116 22.24 -15.42 41.29
CA LEU A 116 22.16 -14.32 42.26
C LEU A 116 23.44 -13.48 42.28
N ASN A 117 23.68 -12.73 41.21
CA ASN A 117 24.88 -11.91 41.04
C ASN A 117 24.57 -10.39 41.02
N SER A 118 25.61 -9.54 41.11
CA SER A 118 25.46 -8.07 41.13
C SER A 118 24.61 -7.46 40.01
N SER A 119 24.57 -8.02 38.79
CA SER A 119 23.79 -7.45 37.69
C SER A 119 22.30 -7.74 37.79
N LYS A 120 21.91 -8.71 38.63
CA LYS A 120 20.51 -9.06 38.88
C LYS A 120 19.96 -8.35 40.12
N ILE A 121 20.76 -7.60 40.89
CA ILE A 121 20.27 -6.90 42.08
C ILE A 121 19.38 -5.73 41.67
N VAL A 122 18.14 -5.74 42.16
CA VAL A 122 17.13 -4.72 41.86
C VAL A 122 17.10 -3.65 42.94
N ASP A 123 17.08 -4.08 44.21
CA ASP A 123 17.05 -3.20 45.37
C ASP A 123 17.70 -3.91 46.58
N CYS A 124 18.24 -3.13 47.50
CA CYS A 124 18.91 -3.61 48.70
C CYS A 124 18.95 -2.51 49.75
N SER A 125 18.75 -2.88 51.01
CA SER A 125 18.95 -1.97 52.13
C SER A 125 19.62 -2.69 53.30
N TYR A 126 20.55 -1.97 53.94
CA TYR A 126 21.35 -2.40 55.10
C TYR A 126 21.37 -1.26 56.14
N LEU A 127 20.22 -0.62 56.31
CA LEU A 127 20.07 0.53 57.20
C LEU A 127 19.65 0.02 58.58
N PRO A 128 20.05 0.66 59.68
CA PRO A 128 19.71 0.23 61.03
C PRO A 128 18.26 0.59 61.42
N ASP A 129 17.31 0.22 60.57
CA ASP A 129 15.91 0.62 60.59
C ASP A 129 15.00 -0.60 60.70
N ALA A 130 14.03 -0.53 61.63
CA ALA A 130 13.06 -1.63 61.81
C ALA A 130 11.96 -1.69 60.74
N VAL A 131 11.97 -0.77 59.78
CA VAL A 131 11.03 -0.68 58.67
C VAL A 131 11.78 -0.20 57.44
N GLU A 132 11.82 -1.04 56.42
CA GLU A 132 12.46 -0.73 55.15
C GLU A 132 11.46 -0.79 54.00
N THR A 133 11.85 -0.28 52.83
CA THR A 133 11.04 -0.30 51.61
C THR A 133 11.82 -0.93 50.48
N MET A 134 11.28 -2.02 49.93
CA MET A 134 11.78 -2.67 48.72
C MET A 134 10.99 -2.17 47.51
N THR A 135 11.67 -1.80 46.43
CA THR A 135 11.04 -1.32 45.18
C THR A 135 11.53 -2.10 43.97
N ILE A 136 10.60 -2.55 43.14
CA ILE A 136 10.89 -3.20 41.86
C ILE A 136 10.31 -2.28 40.77
N PRO A 137 11.13 -1.45 40.09
CA PRO A 137 10.66 -0.55 39.06
C PRO A 137 10.34 -1.33 37.78
N ASP A 138 9.26 -0.93 37.11
CA ASP A 138 8.88 -1.42 35.77
C ASP A 138 8.83 -2.95 35.61
N ALA A 139 8.41 -3.65 36.66
CA ALA A 139 8.22 -5.11 36.62
C ALA A 139 7.22 -5.49 35.52
N GLN A 140 7.55 -6.46 34.68
CA GLN A 140 6.67 -6.99 33.65
C GLN A 140 5.94 -8.24 34.13
N ALA A 141 4.75 -8.50 33.60
CA ALA A 141 4.01 -9.74 33.86
C ALA A 141 4.89 -10.98 33.60
N ASN A 142 4.73 -12.00 34.45
CA ASN A 142 5.51 -13.25 34.47
C ASN A 142 6.97 -13.15 34.94
N GLU A 143 7.50 -11.98 35.21
CA GLU A 143 8.82 -11.87 35.81
C GLU A 143 8.83 -12.40 37.26
N ILE A 144 9.90 -13.09 37.62
CA ILE A 144 10.15 -13.60 38.97
C ILE A 144 11.26 -12.82 39.66
N TYR A 145 11.09 -12.58 40.95
CA TYR A 145 12.07 -11.90 41.79
C TYR A 145 12.34 -12.70 43.05
N VAL A 146 13.62 -12.83 43.40
CA VAL A 146 14.10 -13.54 44.60
C VAL A 146 14.45 -12.52 45.67
N VAL A 147 14.00 -12.73 46.89
CA VAL A 147 14.19 -11.83 48.03
C VAL A 147 14.81 -12.61 49.18
N VAL A 148 15.82 -12.03 49.82
CA VAL A 148 16.25 -12.48 51.15
C VAL A 148 16.04 -11.36 52.16
N ILE A 149 15.49 -11.70 53.33
CA ILE A 149 15.26 -10.78 54.46
C ILE A 149 16.03 -11.31 55.67
N THR A 150 16.78 -10.47 56.36
CA THR A 150 17.68 -10.90 57.45
C THR A 150 17.25 -10.33 58.81
N ASN A 151 17.56 -11.09 59.86
CA ASN A 151 17.32 -10.68 61.25
C ASN A 151 18.62 -10.14 61.88
N PHE A 152 18.89 -8.85 61.67
CA PHE A 152 20.14 -8.23 62.11
C PHE A 152 20.34 -8.20 63.62
N GLU A 153 19.27 -7.97 64.39
CA GLU A 153 19.32 -7.92 65.86
C GLU A 153 19.55 -9.30 66.51
N LEU A 154 19.53 -10.40 65.74
CA LEU A 154 19.77 -11.78 66.18
C LEU A 154 18.80 -12.31 67.26
N ILE A 155 17.76 -11.55 67.60
CA ILE A 155 16.79 -11.90 68.63
C ILE A 155 15.44 -12.29 68.05
N PRO A 156 14.63 -13.09 68.79
CA PRO A 156 13.32 -13.49 68.33
C PRO A 156 12.36 -12.30 68.13
N GLY A 157 11.70 -12.29 66.98
CA GLY A 157 10.73 -11.28 66.58
C GLY A 157 9.85 -11.78 65.42
N PHE A 158 9.09 -10.86 64.83
CA PHE A 158 8.22 -11.12 63.70
C PHE A 158 8.50 -10.13 62.60
N ILE A 159 8.80 -10.64 61.41
CA ILE A 159 8.96 -9.87 60.18
C ILE A 159 7.61 -9.86 59.48
N SER A 160 7.32 -8.75 58.80
CA SER A 160 6.23 -8.69 57.86
C SER A 160 6.66 -8.10 56.53
N LEU A 161 6.10 -8.65 55.46
CA LEU A 161 6.24 -8.20 54.09
C LEU A 161 4.84 -7.82 53.57
N GLU A 162 4.68 -6.58 53.14
CA GLU A 162 3.38 -6.01 52.74
C GLU A 162 3.57 -5.18 51.47
N GLN A 163 2.83 -5.46 50.40
CA GLN A 163 2.82 -4.59 49.23
C GLN A 163 2.02 -3.31 49.54
N VAL A 164 2.56 -2.15 49.17
CA VAL A 164 2.05 -0.83 49.59
C VAL A 164 1.96 0.19 48.44
N ASN A 165 2.05 -0.20 47.17
CA ASN A 165 1.82 0.73 46.06
C ASN A 165 0.33 1.08 45.94
N ASP A 166 0.03 2.39 45.83
CA ASP A 166 -1.34 2.91 45.68
C ASP A 166 -1.95 2.61 44.28
N SER A 167 -1.08 2.41 43.28
CA SER A 167 -1.39 2.02 41.89
C SER A 167 -0.09 1.54 41.22
N GLY A 168 -0.11 0.48 40.43
CA GLY A 168 1.08 -0.07 39.77
C GLY A 168 0.89 -1.56 39.45
N GLY A 169 1.97 -2.33 39.53
CA GLY A 169 1.91 -3.77 39.32
C GLY A 169 1.30 -4.53 40.50
N SER A 170 0.98 -5.81 40.29
CA SER A 170 0.55 -6.77 41.32
C SER A 170 1.40 -8.04 41.28
N THR A 171 1.50 -8.74 42.40
CA THR A 171 2.07 -10.09 42.45
C THR A 171 1.01 -11.14 42.10
N ASP A 172 1.40 -12.15 41.34
CA ASP A 172 0.58 -13.32 41.09
C ASP A 172 0.44 -14.14 42.37
N CYS A 173 -0.80 -14.43 42.76
CA CYS A 173 -1.11 -15.24 43.92
C CYS A 173 -1.41 -16.70 43.58
N SER A 174 -1.54 -17.05 42.29
CA SER A 174 -1.64 -18.46 41.91
C SER A 174 -0.39 -19.24 42.29
N ILE A 175 0.77 -18.58 42.42
CA ILE A 175 2.03 -19.21 42.87
C ILE A 175 1.99 -19.78 44.30
N LEU A 176 0.98 -19.40 45.09
CA LEU A 176 0.75 -20.00 46.41
C LEU A 176 0.01 -21.34 46.32
N ASP A 177 -0.69 -21.57 45.22
CA ASP A 177 -1.44 -22.78 44.90
C ASP A 177 -0.73 -23.52 43.73
N LEU A 178 -1.14 -24.75 43.41
CA LEU A 178 -0.64 -25.42 42.21
C LEU A 178 -1.22 -24.78 40.93
N ASP A 179 -0.38 -24.11 40.13
CA ASP A 179 -0.74 -23.55 38.81
C ASP A 179 0.43 -23.71 37.82
N LEU A 180 0.30 -24.51 36.76
CA LEU A 180 1.28 -24.75 35.70
C LEU A 180 1.26 -23.68 34.60
N GLY A 181 0.34 -22.72 34.65
CA GLY A 181 0.18 -21.63 33.68
C GLY A 181 -0.67 -21.97 32.46
N ASP A 182 -0.73 -21.02 31.52
CA ASP A 182 -1.43 -21.17 30.24
C ASP A 182 -0.77 -22.23 29.33
N ASN A 183 -1.43 -22.58 28.22
CA ASN A 183 -0.85 -23.48 27.22
C ASN A 183 0.48 -22.92 26.66
N ILE A 184 1.47 -23.78 26.56
CA ILE A 184 2.85 -23.44 26.20
C ILE A 184 3.10 -23.83 24.74
N SER A 185 3.57 -22.87 23.95
CA SER A 185 4.14 -23.08 22.62
C SER A 185 5.67 -23.01 22.71
N VAL A 186 6.35 -24.02 22.20
CA VAL A 186 7.82 -24.13 22.23
C VAL A 186 8.34 -24.12 20.80
N CYS A 187 9.18 -23.14 20.46
CA CYS A 187 9.69 -22.92 19.10
C CYS A 187 11.13 -23.42 19.00
N ASP A 188 11.43 -24.29 18.04
CA ASP A 188 12.77 -24.83 17.69
C ASP A 188 13.57 -25.52 18.80
N GLU A 189 13.01 -25.63 20.00
CA GLU A 189 13.61 -26.37 21.11
C GLU A 189 13.16 -27.84 21.12
N SER A 190 14.03 -28.70 21.67
CA SER A 190 13.73 -30.13 21.79
C SER A 190 13.11 -30.54 23.12
N GLU A 191 13.14 -29.64 24.11
CA GLU A 191 12.62 -29.87 25.45
C GLU A 191 12.14 -28.58 26.13
N TYR A 192 11.27 -28.71 27.12
CA TYR A 192 10.77 -27.63 27.97
C TYR A 192 10.62 -28.13 29.42
N ILE A 193 10.83 -27.27 30.41
CA ILE A 193 10.74 -27.64 31.83
C ILE A 193 9.46 -27.06 32.42
N LEU A 194 8.54 -27.93 32.83
CA LEU A 194 7.38 -27.58 33.64
C LEU A 194 7.82 -27.50 35.11
N ASP A 195 7.38 -26.48 35.82
CA ASP A 195 7.65 -26.28 37.24
C ASP A 195 6.35 -26.05 38.00
N GLY A 196 6.00 -26.99 38.87
CA GLY A 196 4.85 -26.89 39.76
C GLY A 196 5.25 -26.96 41.23
N THR A 197 6.42 -26.43 41.58
CA THR A 197 6.87 -26.28 42.97
C THR A 197 5.81 -25.56 43.80
N THR A 198 5.36 -26.18 44.89
CA THR A 198 4.49 -25.51 45.89
C THR A 198 5.08 -25.67 47.30
N ALA A 199 4.89 -24.66 48.14
CA ALA A 199 5.55 -24.56 49.45
C ALA A 199 5.20 -25.71 50.41
N ASP A 200 3.94 -26.18 50.35
CA ASP A 200 3.38 -27.15 51.29
C ASP A 200 3.34 -28.59 50.72
N ALA A 201 3.79 -28.80 49.48
CA ALA A 201 3.77 -30.13 48.88
C ALA A 201 4.88 -31.03 49.43
N SER A 202 4.45 -32.20 49.93
CA SER A 202 5.35 -33.27 50.37
C SER A 202 5.48 -34.39 49.35
N LYS A 203 4.67 -34.38 48.28
CA LYS A 203 4.71 -35.35 47.18
C LYS A 203 4.21 -34.73 45.87
N TYR A 204 4.90 -35.04 44.77
CA TYR A 204 4.56 -34.66 43.40
C TYR A 204 4.30 -35.91 42.56
N GLU A 205 3.27 -35.88 41.72
CA GLU A 205 2.96 -36.96 40.76
C GLU A 205 2.61 -36.35 39.40
N TRP A 206 3.46 -36.60 38.40
CA TRP A 206 3.24 -36.16 37.03
C TRP A 206 2.50 -37.20 36.19
N PHE A 207 1.62 -36.71 35.31
CA PHE A 207 0.83 -37.52 34.40
C PHE A 207 0.90 -36.94 32.98
N VAL A 208 0.79 -37.81 31.98
CA VAL A 208 0.63 -37.43 30.58
C VAL A 208 -0.70 -37.97 30.05
N PHE A 209 -1.41 -37.15 29.26
CA PHE A 209 -2.67 -37.57 28.64
C PHE A 209 -2.39 -38.54 27.50
N ASN A 210 -3.01 -39.72 27.56
CA ASN A 210 -2.96 -40.70 26.49
C ASN A 210 -4.25 -40.63 25.65
N ASP A 211 -4.17 -40.08 24.44
CA ASP A 211 -5.33 -39.93 23.55
C ASP A 211 -5.99 -41.26 23.16
N SER A 212 -5.25 -42.37 23.19
CA SER A 212 -5.79 -43.68 22.85
C SER A 212 -6.70 -44.23 23.96
N THR A 213 -6.39 -43.91 25.22
CA THR A 213 -7.17 -44.35 26.39
C THR A 213 -8.11 -43.25 26.91
N ALA A 214 -7.93 -42.01 26.44
CA ALA A 214 -8.58 -40.79 26.90
C ALA A 214 -8.44 -40.58 28.42
N GLN A 215 -7.26 -40.92 28.96
CA GLN A 215 -6.95 -40.85 30.38
C GLN A 215 -5.54 -40.31 30.61
N PHE A 216 -5.33 -39.68 31.77
CA PHE A 216 -4.02 -39.34 32.28
C PHE A 216 -3.33 -40.59 32.86
N GLU A 217 -2.11 -40.85 32.39
CA GLU A 217 -1.27 -41.96 32.83
C GLU A 217 -0.05 -41.41 33.58
N VAL A 218 0.26 -41.97 34.76
CA VAL A 218 1.43 -41.56 35.56
C VAL A 218 2.70 -41.72 34.74
N ILE A 219 3.56 -40.70 34.78
CA ILE A 219 4.90 -40.75 34.23
C ILE A 219 5.82 -41.41 35.26
N PRO A 220 6.32 -42.64 35.03
CA PRO A 220 7.01 -43.38 36.08
C PRO A 220 8.38 -42.77 36.44
N GLY A 221 8.59 -42.45 37.71
CA GLY A 221 9.86 -41.95 38.23
C GLY A 221 9.95 -40.42 38.34
N GLU A 222 8.94 -39.70 37.87
CA GLU A 222 8.84 -38.24 37.97
C GLU A 222 8.07 -37.86 39.24
N GLU A 223 8.80 -37.78 40.35
CA GLU A 223 8.27 -37.45 41.70
C GLU A 223 8.81 -36.11 42.23
N GLY A 224 9.50 -35.35 41.38
CA GLY A 224 10.04 -34.02 41.69
C GLY A 224 9.10 -32.88 41.34
N PRO A 225 9.41 -31.65 41.81
CA PRO A 225 8.58 -30.47 41.56
C PRO A 225 8.60 -29.98 40.11
N THR A 226 9.59 -30.43 39.32
CA THR A 226 9.76 -30.07 37.90
C THR A 226 9.68 -31.29 37.00
N LEU A 227 9.22 -31.12 35.75
CA LEU A 227 9.20 -32.15 34.71
C LEU A 227 9.77 -31.60 33.40
N THR A 228 10.81 -32.24 32.87
CA THR A 228 11.30 -31.97 31.50
C THR A 228 10.48 -32.76 30.48
N VAL A 229 9.79 -32.07 29.58
CA VAL A 229 9.00 -32.66 28.50
C VAL A 229 9.71 -32.47 27.16
N ASN A 230 9.59 -33.45 26.25
CA ASN A 230 10.24 -33.44 24.93
C ASN A 230 9.29 -33.82 23.78
N SER A 231 7.99 -33.77 24.04
CA SER A 231 6.96 -34.07 23.05
C SER A 231 5.69 -33.29 23.33
N THR A 232 4.98 -32.93 22.26
CA THR A 232 3.66 -32.29 22.35
C THR A 232 2.68 -33.18 23.12
N GLY A 233 1.96 -32.60 24.08
CA GLY A 233 1.01 -33.34 24.89
C GLY A 233 0.32 -32.49 25.95
N ARG A 234 -0.70 -33.08 26.59
CA ARG A 234 -1.27 -32.56 27.83
C ARG A 234 -0.62 -33.23 29.02
N TYR A 235 -0.12 -32.41 29.92
CA TYR A 235 0.54 -32.83 31.15
C TYR A 235 -0.32 -32.39 32.33
N LYS A 236 -0.30 -33.20 33.38
CA LYS A 236 -0.99 -32.91 34.63
C LYS A 236 -0.06 -33.15 35.79
N LEU A 237 -0.05 -32.23 36.75
CA LEU A 237 0.61 -32.42 38.02
C LEU A 237 -0.46 -32.60 39.11
N ILE A 238 -0.23 -33.55 40.01
CA ILE A 238 -0.94 -33.64 41.28
C ILE A 238 0.08 -33.46 42.39
N VAL A 239 -0.14 -32.47 43.25
CA VAL A 239 0.65 -32.26 44.47
C VAL A 239 -0.15 -32.69 45.70
N THR A 240 0.54 -33.27 46.68
CA THR A 240 -0.07 -33.71 47.94
C THR A 240 0.68 -33.12 49.13
N ASP A 241 -0.06 -32.49 50.03
CA ASP A 241 0.38 -32.23 51.40
C ASP A 241 -0.10 -33.38 52.29
N GLU A 242 0.80 -34.29 52.66
CA GLU A 242 0.53 -35.42 53.55
C GLU A 242 0.29 -35.00 55.01
N ILE A 243 0.70 -33.79 55.42
CA ILE A 243 0.52 -33.27 56.78
C ILE A 243 -0.92 -32.81 56.96
N GLU A 244 -1.44 -32.01 56.03
CA GLU A 244 -2.83 -31.55 56.06
C GLU A 244 -3.80 -32.53 55.38
N GLY A 245 -3.28 -33.48 54.60
CA GLY A 245 -4.06 -34.43 53.82
C GLY A 245 -4.80 -33.77 52.64
N LYS A 246 -4.22 -32.72 52.07
CA LYS A 246 -4.76 -31.97 50.93
C LYS A 246 -4.06 -32.39 49.63
N THR A 247 -4.81 -32.33 48.54
CA THR A 247 -4.30 -32.61 47.19
C THR A 247 -4.80 -31.55 46.23
N GLU A 248 -3.91 -31.05 45.39
CA GLU A 248 -4.22 -30.10 44.32
C GLU A 248 -3.75 -30.69 42.99
N GLU A 249 -4.44 -30.36 41.91
CA GLU A 249 -4.08 -30.80 40.57
C GLU A 249 -4.23 -29.67 39.56
N ASP A 250 -3.34 -29.63 38.57
CA ASP A 250 -3.43 -28.70 37.46
C ASP A 250 -2.88 -29.29 36.15
N GLU A 251 -3.37 -28.79 35.01
CA GLU A 251 -3.11 -29.32 33.67
C GLU A 251 -2.61 -28.23 32.71
N VAL A 252 -1.62 -28.59 31.88
CA VAL A 252 -1.08 -27.71 30.84
C VAL A 252 -0.91 -28.46 29.51
N VAL A 253 -1.15 -27.77 28.40
CA VAL A 253 -0.81 -28.27 27.06
C VAL A 253 0.55 -27.71 26.68
N VAL A 254 1.50 -28.57 26.30
CA VAL A 254 2.77 -28.16 25.69
C VAL A 254 2.76 -28.58 24.23
N THR A 255 3.03 -27.65 23.32
CA THR A 255 3.11 -27.91 21.88
C THR A 255 4.44 -27.43 21.32
N PHE A 256 5.19 -28.35 20.71
CA PHE A 256 6.44 -28.04 20.01
C PHE A 256 6.15 -27.72 18.55
N TYR A 257 6.67 -26.59 18.08
CA TYR A 257 6.56 -26.09 16.72
C TYR A 257 7.96 -25.88 16.13
N ASN A 258 8.05 -25.95 14.81
CA ASN A 258 9.22 -25.43 14.10
C ASN A 258 8.91 -23.98 13.72
N SER A 259 9.90 -23.10 13.76
CA SER A 259 9.71 -21.73 13.28
C SER A 259 9.40 -21.69 11.78
N PRO A 260 8.63 -20.69 11.33
CA PRO A 260 8.32 -20.52 9.91
C PRO A 260 9.58 -20.22 9.09
N GLU A 261 9.59 -20.63 7.82
CA GLU A 261 10.65 -20.24 6.87
C GLU A 261 10.25 -18.92 6.18
N ILE A 262 11.17 -17.95 6.10
CA ILE A 262 10.95 -16.68 5.38
C ILE A 262 11.48 -16.78 3.94
N GLY A 263 10.76 -16.16 3.00
CA GLY A 263 11.16 -16.05 1.60
C GLY A 263 12.17 -14.93 1.36
N GLU A 264 12.85 -14.99 0.21
CA GLU A 264 13.87 -13.99 -0.16
C GLU A 264 13.25 -12.86 -1.00
N VAL A 265 13.50 -11.61 -0.61
CA VAL A 265 13.08 -10.41 -1.36
C VAL A 265 14.31 -9.58 -1.66
N SER A 266 14.66 -9.44 -2.95
CA SER A 266 15.88 -8.71 -3.32
C SER A 266 15.78 -7.19 -3.11
N SER A 267 14.61 -6.61 -3.39
CA SER A 267 14.33 -5.18 -3.19
C SER A 267 12.83 -4.93 -3.29
N LEU A 268 12.39 -3.79 -2.76
CA LEU A 268 11.04 -3.26 -2.99
C LEU A 268 11.19 -1.86 -3.60
N ALA A 269 10.51 -1.62 -4.73
CA ALA A 269 10.65 -0.37 -5.48
C ALA A 269 9.41 0.50 -5.40
N VAL A 270 9.59 1.82 -5.29
CA VAL A 270 8.52 2.77 -5.64
C VAL A 270 8.55 3.05 -7.13
N CYS A 271 7.37 3.11 -7.74
CA CYS A 271 7.20 3.32 -9.18
C CYS A 271 7.07 4.79 -9.57
N ASP A 272 7.13 5.67 -8.56
CA ASP A 272 7.07 7.12 -8.70
C ASP A 272 8.28 7.73 -7.96
N PRO A 273 9.21 8.41 -8.65
CA PRO A 273 10.37 9.04 -8.02
C PRO A 273 9.98 10.17 -7.04
N GLU A 274 8.75 10.69 -7.09
CA GLU A 274 8.24 11.70 -6.16
C GLU A 274 7.51 11.09 -4.94
N ALA A 275 7.47 9.77 -4.80
CA ALA A 275 6.80 9.10 -3.69
C ALA A 275 7.42 9.45 -2.32
N GLU A 276 6.58 9.95 -1.40
CA GLU A 276 6.98 10.21 -0.01
C GLU A 276 6.86 8.96 0.89
N PHE A 277 6.04 7.99 0.49
CA PHE A 277 5.70 6.79 1.26
C PHE A 277 5.72 5.53 0.39
N ILE A 278 5.92 4.38 1.03
CA ILE A 278 5.87 3.06 0.41
C ILE A 278 5.04 2.10 1.28
N ASP A 279 4.35 1.15 0.64
CA ASP A 279 3.68 0.04 1.30
C ASP A 279 4.62 -1.18 1.33
N LEU A 280 5.19 -1.46 2.50
CA LEU A 280 6.12 -2.58 2.70
C LEU A 280 5.44 -3.95 2.55
N THR A 281 4.11 -4.00 2.56
CA THR A 281 3.36 -5.27 2.51
C THR A 281 3.07 -5.76 1.11
N GLU A 282 3.46 -5.02 0.06
CA GLU A 282 3.27 -5.46 -1.32
C GLU A 282 3.95 -6.82 -1.60
N ASN A 283 5.05 -7.11 -0.91
CA ASN A 283 5.78 -8.38 -1.01
C ASN A 283 5.36 -9.43 0.04
N PHE A 284 4.22 -9.24 0.72
CA PHE A 284 3.75 -10.14 1.79
C PHE A 284 3.72 -11.61 1.36
N GLU A 285 3.21 -11.89 0.16
CA GLU A 285 3.11 -13.25 -0.38
C GLU A 285 4.48 -13.85 -0.73
N ASP A 286 5.45 -13.03 -1.12
CA ASP A 286 6.80 -13.49 -1.46
C ASP A 286 7.64 -13.80 -0.21
N LEU A 287 7.40 -13.07 0.90
CA LEU A 287 8.03 -13.30 2.19
C LEU A 287 7.49 -14.56 2.90
N ILE A 288 6.26 -14.98 2.60
CA ILE A 288 5.68 -16.21 3.16
C ILE A 288 5.88 -17.35 2.15
N LEU A 289 6.87 -18.22 2.41
CA LEU A 289 7.13 -19.35 1.52
C LEU A 289 5.93 -20.30 1.44
N PRO A 290 5.65 -20.91 0.26
CA PRO A 290 4.54 -21.84 0.06
C PRO A 290 4.63 -23.13 0.89
N ASN A 291 5.76 -23.37 1.58
CA ASN A 291 5.93 -24.50 2.49
C ASN A 291 5.32 -24.26 3.88
N ASN A 292 4.92 -23.02 4.20
CA ASN A 292 4.35 -22.66 5.50
C ASN A 292 2.85 -23.02 5.62
N GLY A 293 2.16 -23.38 4.54
CA GLY A 293 0.76 -23.82 4.58
C GLY A 293 -0.23 -22.75 4.11
N ASP A 294 -1.31 -22.51 4.87
CA ASP A 294 -2.30 -21.47 4.56
C ASP A 294 -1.77 -20.11 5.02
N ASN A 295 -1.54 -19.18 4.08
CA ASN A 295 -0.95 -17.86 4.37
C ASN A 295 -1.77 -17.05 5.39
N SER A 296 -3.04 -17.39 5.62
CA SER A 296 -3.87 -16.75 6.65
C SER A 296 -3.41 -16.98 8.09
N ASN A 297 -2.55 -17.98 8.33
CA ASN A 297 -2.03 -18.29 9.65
C ASN A 297 -0.75 -17.53 9.99
N TYR A 298 -0.28 -16.64 9.11
CA TYR A 298 0.97 -15.91 9.30
C TYR A 298 0.76 -14.40 9.22
N SER A 299 1.64 -13.68 9.88
CA SER A 299 1.80 -12.23 9.75
C SER A 299 3.25 -11.88 9.50
N VAL A 300 3.51 -10.82 8.74
CA VAL A 300 4.87 -10.28 8.57
C VAL A 300 5.01 -9.01 9.40
N LEU A 301 5.99 -9.01 10.30
CA LEU A 301 6.44 -7.83 11.02
C LEU A 301 7.61 -7.20 10.26
N TYR A 302 7.67 -5.87 10.27
CA TYR A 302 8.72 -5.09 9.61
C TYR A 302 9.41 -4.21 10.63
N TYR A 303 10.72 -4.04 10.51
CA TYR A 303 11.54 -3.24 11.41
C TYR A 303 12.40 -2.27 10.61
N GLU A 304 12.67 -1.10 11.18
CA GLU A 304 13.45 -0.05 10.53
C GLU A 304 14.95 -0.25 10.75
N THR A 305 15.34 -0.81 11.89
CA THR A 305 16.74 -1.07 12.25
C THR A 305 16.93 -2.43 12.92
N ALA A 306 18.17 -2.91 12.95
CA ALA A 306 18.54 -4.12 13.69
C ALA A 306 18.43 -3.98 15.22
N GLU A 307 18.41 -2.74 15.75
CA GLU A 307 18.13 -2.48 17.18
C GLU A 307 16.64 -2.69 17.46
N ASP A 308 15.77 -2.18 16.59
CA ASP A 308 14.32 -2.39 16.67
C ASP A 308 13.95 -3.89 16.60
N VAL A 309 14.67 -4.68 15.80
CA VAL A 309 14.52 -6.16 15.79
C VAL A 309 14.84 -6.75 17.15
N ALA A 310 15.97 -6.36 17.77
CA ALA A 310 16.38 -6.88 19.07
C ALA A 310 15.39 -6.49 20.18
N ASP A 311 14.83 -5.28 20.10
CA ASP A 311 13.85 -4.75 21.04
C ASP A 311 12.39 -5.15 20.70
N HIS A 312 12.19 -5.91 19.62
CA HIS A 312 10.88 -6.33 19.09
C HIS A 312 9.92 -5.14 18.81
N GLU A 313 10.48 -3.99 18.41
CA GLU A 313 9.76 -2.76 18.09
C GLU A 313 9.38 -2.69 16.60
N SER A 314 8.30 -3.35 16.22
CA SER A 314 7.83 -3.34 14.82
C SER A 314 7.27 -1.99 14.33
N ILE A 315 7.41 -1.74 13.03
CA ILE A 315 6.83 -0.60 12.33
C ILE A 315 5.30 -0.65 12.43
N SER A 316 4.72 0.33 13.11
CA SER A 316 3.26 0.40 13.35
C SER A 316 2.39 0.63 12.10
N GLN A 317 2.95 1.18 11.02
CA GLN A 317 2.23 1.50 9.79
C GLN A 317 3.02 1.10 8.53
N PRO A 318 3.20 -0.22 8.26
CA PRO A 318 4.01 -0.70 7.15
C PRO A 318 3.44 -0.30 5.78
N GLN A 319 2.13 -0.04 5.69
CA GLN A 319 1.42 0.40 4.48
C GLN A 319 1.75 1.84 4.04
N MET A 320 2.30 2.64 4.96
CA MET A 320 2.58 4.06 4.74
C MET A 320 3.94 4.41 5.34
N PHE A 321 4.94 3.58 5.07
CA PHE A 321 6.28 3.78 5.58
C PHE A 321 6.97 4.93 4.85
N PRO A 322 7.64 5.88 5.56
CA PRO A 322 8.37 6.97 4.90
C PRO A 322 9.48 6.43 4.00
N PHE A 323 9.37 6.72 2.70
CA PHE A 323 10.29 6.20 1.71
C PHE A 323 11.64 6.94 1.76
N ALA A 324 12.73 6.18 1.65
CA ALA A 324 14.07 6.71 1.44
C ALA A 324 14.87 5.71 0.59
N GLU A 325 15.35 6.17 -0.56
CA GLU A 325 16.13 5.33 -1.49
C GLU A 325 17.40 4.78 -0.82
N GLY A 326 17.64 3.49 -0.99
CA GLY A 326 18.76 2.74 -0.40
C GLY A 326 18.60 2.41 1.09
N LYS A 327 17.40 2.64 1.66
CA LYS A 327 17.11 2.25 3.04
C LYS A 327 16.85 0.74 3.11
N THR A 328 17.50 0.07 4.05
CA THR A 328 17.25 -1.35 4.35
C THR A 328 16.07 -1.50 5.29
N ILE A 329 15.21 -2.49 5.03
CA ILE A 329 14.10 -2.91 5.87
C ILE A 329 14.33 -4.37 6.26
N TYR A 330 13.96 -4.70 7.50
CA TYR A 330 14.04 -6.03 8.06
C TYR A 330 12.64 -6.59 8.18
N ALA A 331 12.43 -7.84 7.79
CA ALA A 331 11.14 -8.52 7.88
C ALA A 331 11.27 -9.86 8.63
N GLU A 332 10.20 -10.21 9.34
CA GLU A 332 10.07 -11.43 10.13
C GLU A 332 8.66 -12.00 9.94
N VAL A 333 8.56 -13.30 9.67
CA VAL A 333 7.29 -14.01 9.58
C VAL A 333 6.95 -14.60 10.95
N VAL A 334 5.76 -14.31 11.45
CA VAL A 334 5.24 -14.82 12.71
C VAL A 334 4.06 -15.74 12.43
N ASP A 335 4.11 -16.96 12.97
CA ASP A 335 2.99 -17.90 12.99
C ASP A 335 1.98 -17.46 14.07
N LEU A 336 0.73 -17.21 13.66
CA LEU A 336 -0.33 -16.69 14.53
C LEU A 336 -0.92 -17.75 15.48
N GLU A 337 -0.71 -19.04 15.21
CA GLU A 337 -1.17 -20.14 16.06
C GLU A 337 -0.15 -20.43 17.16
N SER A 338 1.13 -20.51 16.81
CA SER A 338 2.20 -20.86 17.74
C SER A 338 2.90 -19.65 18.39
N GLY A 339 2.93 -18.51 17.71
CA GLY A 339 3.76 -17.36 18.08
C GLY A 339 5.22 -17.49 17.65
N CYS A 340 5.62 -18.58 16.99
CA CYS A 340 7.00 -18.77 16.53
C CYS A 340 7.33 -17.81 15.37
N SER A 341 8.56 -17.32 15.38
CA SER A 341 9.02 -16.31 14.43
C SER A 341 10.17 -16.85 13.58
N SER A 342 10.24 -16.45 12.32
CA SER A 342 11.28 -16.88 11.38
C SER A 342 12.64 -16.25 11.69
N GLU A 343 13.67 -16.64 10.94
CA GLU A 343 14.86 -15.79 10.78
C GLU A 343 14.47 -14.42 10.15
N ILE A 344 15.37 -13.44 10.24
CA ILE A 344 15.17 -12.09 9.68
C ILE A 344 15.64 -12.05 8.23
N GLU A 345 14.80 -11.52 7.35
CA GLU A 345 15.15 -11.18 5.96
C GLU A 345 15.38 -9.67 5.82
N GLU A 346 16.38 -9.30 5.00
CA GLU A 346 16.74 -7.90 4.73
C GLU A 346 16.54 -7.55 3.26
N PHE A 347 15.89 -6.42 2.97
CA PHE A 347 15.75 -5.91 1.60
C PHE A 347 15.90 -4.39 1.52
N GLU A 348 16.35 -3.89 0.37
CA GLU A 348 16.53 -2.45 0.14
C GLU A 348 15.32 -1.82 -0.56
N LEU A 349 15.00 -0.58 -0.16
CA LEU A 349 14.04 0.28 -0.83
C LEU A 349 14.70 0.98 -2.02
N THR A 350 14.12 0.84 -3.20
CA THR A 350 14.68 1.40 -4.44
C THR A 350 13.66 2.27 -5.18
N ILE A 351 14.12 3.04 -6.17
CA ILE A 351 13.25 3.73 -7.12
C ILE A 351 13.33 2.99 -8.44
N PHE A 352 12.18 2.63 -9.01
CA PHE A 352 12.10 2.14 -10.37
C PHE A 352 11.45 3.21 -11.26
N ASP A 353 12.25 3.74 -12.19
CA ASP A 353 11.79 4.68 -13.20
C ASP A 353 11.48 3.93 -14.49
N PHE A 354 10.24 4.01 -14.95
CA PHE A 354 9.87 3.40 -16.23
C PHE A 354 10.55 4.16 -17.39
N PRO A 355 11.01 3.45 -18.43
CA PRO A 355 11.37 4.12 -19.67
C PRO A 355 10.15 4.88 -20.23
N GLU A 356 10.42 5.93 -21.01
CA GLU A 356 9.37 6.71 -21.67
C GLU A 356 8.51 5.77 -22.54
N TYR A 357 7.20 5.76 -22.27
CA TYR A 357 6.20 4.98 -23.00
C TYR A 357 5.16 5.93 -23.58
N ASP A 358 5.06 5.99 -24.91
CA ASP A 358 4.17 6.90 -25.63
C ASP A 358 2.90 6.17 -26.08
N LEU A 359 1.86 6.26 -25.26
CA LEU A 359 0.50 5.95 -25.69
C LEU A 359 -0.31 7.24 -25.84
N SER A 360 -0.77 7.49 -27.07
CA SER A 360 -1.61 8.66 -27.35
C SER A 360 -2.94 8.59 -26.58
N GLU A 361 -3.31 9.69 -25.91
CA GLU A 361 -4.57 9.80 -25.14
C GLU A 361 -5.82 9.52 -25.99
N ILE A 362 -5.73 9.76 -27.30
CA ILE A 362 -6.78 9.51 -28.28
C ILE A 362 -6.18 8.76 -29.46
N SER A 363 -6.74 7.59 -29.75
CA SER A 363 -6.37 6.79 -30.92
C SER A 363 -7.47 6.87 -31.97
N ILE A 364 -7.09 7.25 -33.20
CA ILE A 364 -8.03 7.41 -34.32
C ILE A 364 -8.24 6.05 -35.01
N PHE A 365 -9.50 5.61 -35.07
CA PHE A 365 -9.92 4.41 -35.79
C PHE A 365 -10.71 4.83 -37.03
N CYS A 366 -10.10 4.70 -38.20
CA CYS A 366 -10.76 5.12 -39.44
C CYS A 366 -11.88 4.17 -39.84
N VAL A 367 -13.12 4.67 -39.92
CA VAL A 367 -14.31 3.86 -40.18
C VAL A 367 -15.08 4.31 -41.42
N ASP A 368 -15.86 3.40 -42.00
CA ASP A 368 -16.93 3.75 -42.92
C ASP A 368 -18.22 4.18 -42.18
N ARG A 369 -19.31 4.37 -42.94
CA ARG A 369 -20.60 4.82 -42.38
C ARG A 369 -21.33 3.72 -41.62
N GLU A 370 -20.98 2.48 -41.88
CA GLU A 370 -21.48 1.29 -41.22
C GLU A 370 -20.65 0.93 -39.97
N MET A 371 -19.74 1.82 -39.55
CA MET A 371 -18.82 1.64 -38.41
C MET A 371 -17.84 0.46 -38.60
N GLN A 372 -17.54 0.10 -39.85
CA GLN A 372 -16.51 -0.90 -40.15
C GLN A 372 -15.14 -0.24 -40.23
N LEU A 373 -14.16 -0.85 -39.56
CA LEU A 373 -12.78 -0.39 -39.57
C LEU A 373 -12.17 -0.53 -40.98
N LEU A 374 -11.64 0.56 -41.51
CA LEU A 374 -11.10 0.63 -42.87
C LEU A 374 -9.68 0.10 -42.97
N ASN A 375 -8.88 0.29 -41.93
CA ASN A 375 -7.48 -0.10 -41.86
C ASN A 375 -7.18 -0.65 -40.47
N ARG A 376 -6.30 -1.66 -40.40
CA ARG A 376 -5.78 -2.15 -39.11
C ARG A 376 -5.15 -1.01 -38.31
N VAL A 377 -5.39 -1.01 -37.01
CA VAL A 377 -4.77 -0.08 -36.04
C VAL A 377 -3.87 -0.88 -35.13
N SER A 378 -2.66 -0.40 -34.88
CA SER A 378 -1.71 -0.99 -33.94
C SER A 378 -1.38 0.06 -32.88
N LEU A 379 -1.48 -0.32 -31.62
CA LEU A 379 -1.19 0.53 -30.46
C LEU A 379 -0.12 -0.14 -29.61
N GLY A 380 0.65 0.68 -28.90
CA GLY A 380 1.73 0.24 -28.01
C GLY A 380 3.10 0.30 -28.65
N GLU A 381 4.09 -0.01 -27.82
CA GLU A 381 5.47 -0.18 -28.21
C GLU A 381 6.16 -1.21 -27.30
N ASP A 382 7.29 -1.72 -27.75
CA ASP A 382 8.11 -2.69 -27.01
C ASP A 382 9.24 -1.98 -26.25
N LEU A 383 9.17 -2.04 -24.91
CA LEU A 383 10.17 -1.50 -24.00
C LEU A 383 11.38 -2.44 -23.84
N GLY A 384 11.31 -3.66 -24.39
CA GLY A 384 12.38 -4.64 -24.39
C GLY A 384 12.15 -5.82 -23.42
N GLU A 385 13.21 -6.60 -23.23
CA GLU A 385 13.16 -7.76 -22.34
C GLU A 385 12.97 -7.34 -20.88
N GLY A 386 12.16 -8.09 -20.13
CA GLY A 386 11.89 -7.84 -18.71
C GLY A 386 10.54 -7.14 -18.43
N TYR A 387 9.81 -6.71 -19.45
CA TYR A 387 8.50 -6.08 -19.28
C TYR A 387 7.35 -7.01 -19.68
N PHE A 388 6.26 -6.92 -18.93
CA PHE A 388 5.01 -7.62 -19.17
C PHE A 388 3.90 -6.62 -19.47
N TYR A 389 3.02 -6.99 -20.38
CA TYR A 389 1.96 -6.13 -20.88
C TYR A 389 0.62 -6.80 -20.68
N GLU A 390 -0.38 -6.03 -20.29
CA GLU A 390 -1.77 -6.46 -20.25
C GLU A 390 -2.63 -5.37 -20.89
N TRP A 391 -3.09 -5.63 -22.12
CA TRP A 391 -4.02 -4.77 -22.83
C TRP A 391 -5.45 -5.15 -22.49
N ARG A 392 -6.28 -4.16 -22.17
CA ARG A 392 -7.69 -4.33 -21.85
C ARG A 392 -8.61 -3.47 -22.72
N ASP A 393 -9.75 -4.06 -23.06
CA ASP A 393 -10.91 -3.40 -23.65
C ASP A 393 -12.05 -3.45 -22.63
N GLY A 394 -12.19 -2.36 -21.85
CA GLY A 394 -13.01 -2.39 -20.64
C GLY A 394 -12.47 -3.39 -19.61
N GLU A 395 -13.29 -4.36 -19.19
CA GLU A 395 -12.86 -5.39 -18.23
C GLU A 395 -12.16 -6.59 -18.91
N ASN A 396 -12.20 -6.70 -20.23
CA ASN A 396 -11.71 -7.86 -20.96
C ASN A 396 -10.23 -7.70 -21.32
N ILE A 397 -9.40 -8.70 -20.99
CA ILE A 397 -8.01 -8.76 -21.47
C ILE A 397 -8.02 -9.16 -22.95
N ILE A 398 -7.41 -8.34 -23.80
CA ILE A 398 -7.37 -8.53 -25.26
C ILE A 398 -6.01 -8.95 -25.80
N SER A 399 -4.91 -8.64 -25.10
CA SER A 399 -3.55 -9.02 -25.50
C SER A 399 -2.60 -8.95 -24.31
N THR A 400 -1.54 -9.76 -24.34
CA THR A 400 -0.38 -9.64 -23.43
C THR A 400 0.94 -9.43 -24.18
N ASN A 401 0.85 -9.06 -25.46
CA ASN A 401 2.01 -8.66 -26.25
C ASN A 401 2.29 -7.16 -26.05
N PRO A 402 3.52 -6.69 -26.34
CA PRO A 402 3.86 -5.27 -26.24
C PRO A 402 2.96 -4.38 -27.09
N GLU A 403 2.67 -4.82 -28.31
CA GLU A 403 1.74 -4.16 -29.23
C GLU A 403 0.43 -4.94 -29.36
N VAL A 404 -0.68 -4.23 -29.50
CA VAL A 404 -2.00 -4.80 -29.80
C VAL A 404 -2.46 -4.35 -31.19
N GLU A 405 -3.00 -5.30 -31.97
CA GLU A 405 -3.55 -5.03 -33.31
C GLU A 405 -5.08 -5.19 -33.32
N PHE A 406 -5.76 -4.20 -33.89
CA PHE A 406 -7.21 -4.19 -34.08
C PHE A 406 -7.57 -4.36 -35.56
N ASN A 407 -8.43 -5.34 -35.85
CA ASN A 407 -9.03 -5.56 -37.17
C ASN A 407 -10.51 -5.15 -37.22
N GLU A 408 -11.10 -4.87 -36.06
CA GLU A 408 -12.47 -4.38 -35.87
C GLU A 408 -12.42 -3.30 -34.78
N LEU A 409 -13.49 -2.52 -34.63
CA LEU A 409 -13.56 -1.55 -33.52
C LEU A 409 -13.57 -2.27 -32.17
N PRO A 410 -12.87 -1.74 -31.15
CA PRO A 410 -13.05 -2.16 -29.76
C PRO A 410 -14.51 -2.08 -29.31
N GLU A 411 -14.88 -2.91 -28.34
CA GLU A 411 -16.21 -2.89 -27.73
C GLU A 411 -16.38 -1.69 -26.79
N SER A 412 -15.33 -1.31 -26.07
CA SER A 412 -15.27 -0.10 -25.23
C SER A 412 -14.80 1.13 -26.02
N LEU A 413 -15.12 2.30 -25.50
CA LEU A 413 -14.57 3.58 -25.99
C LEU A 413 -13.22 3.93 -25.37
N GLN A 414 -12.68 3.07 -24.52
CA GLN A 414 -11.39 3.25 -23.86
C GLN A 414 -10.65 1.93 -23.79
N ILE A 415 -9.40 1.95 -24.24
CA ILE A 415 -8.43 0.87 -24.10
C ILE A 415 -7.44 1.26 -23.00
N SER A 416 -7.00 0.28 -22.20
CA SER A 416 -5.86 0.47 -21.31
C SER A 416 -4.76 -0.55 -21.58
N VAL A 417 -3.54 -0.18 -21.19
CA VAL A 417 -2.40 -1.09 -21.11
C VAL A 417 -1.74 -0.91 -19.76
N THR A 418 -1.61 -2.01 -19.04
CA THR A 418 -0.77 -2.09 -17.85
C THR A 418 0.57 -2.66 -18.25
N VAL A 419 1.65 -1.93 -17.94
CA VAL A 419 3.03 -2.37 -18.13
C VAL A 419 3.60 -2.70 -16.76
N GLU A 420 4.14 -3.90 -16.61
CA GLU A 420 4.70 -4.42 -15.37
C GLU A 420 6.18 -4.78 -15.57
N HIS A 421 7.01 -4.42 -14.59
CA HIS A 421 8.40 -4.88 -14.49
C HIS A 421 8.53 -5.83 -13.29
N PRO A 422 8.50 -7.16 -13.51
CA PRO A 422 8.34 -8.14 -12.44
C PRO A 422 9.47 -8.14 -11.41
N GLU A 423 10.70 -7.85 -11.81
CA GLU A 423 11.83 -7.84 -10.85
C GLU A 423 11.69 -6.71 -9.81
N SER A 424 11.04 -5.61 -10.17
CA SER A 424 10.75 -4.50 -9.24
C SER A 424 9.35 -4.53 -8.65
N GLY A 425 8.46 -5.40 -9.13
CA GLY A 425 7.02 -5.36 -8.82
C GLY A 425 6.25 -4.19 -9.43
N CYS A 426 6.94 -3.16 -9.92
CA CYS A 426 6.31 -1.93 -10.40
C CYS A 426 5.40 -2.10 -11.61
N LYS A 427 4.27 -1.38 -11.58
CA LYS A 427 3.27 -1.34 -12.65
C LYS A 427 2.88 0.11 -12.96
N ILE A 428 2.67 0.39 -14.24
CA ILE A 428 2.13 1.66 -14.72
C ILE A 428 0.99 1.36 -15.71
N GLU A 429 -0.08 2.16 -15.65
CA GLU A 429 -1.24 2.01 -16.53
C GLU A 429 -1.43 3.24 -17.40
N PHE A 430 -1.62 3.02 -18.70
CA PHE A 430 -1.92 4.06 -19.69
C PHE A 430 -3.29 3.82 -20.31
N PHE A 431 -3.93 4.90 -20.75
CA PHE A 431 -5.26 4.87 -21.35
C PHE A 431 -5.27 5.56 -22.71
N SER A 432 -6.07 5.01 -23.63
CA SER A 432 -6.35 5.65 -24.91
C SER A 432 -7.84 5.62 -25.21
N THR A 433 -8.39 6.78 -25.58
CA THR A 433 -9.78 6.92 -26.04
C THR A 433 -9.88 6.44 -27.48
N VAL A 434 -10.81 5.53 -27.75
CA VAL A 434 -11.11 5.03 -29.08
C VAL A 434 -11.97 6.05 -29.80
N ALA A 435 -11.41 6.74 -30.80
CA ALA A 435 -12.10 7.75 -31.58
C ALA A 435 -12.37 7.24 -33.01
N PRO A 436 -13.58 6.73 -33.30
CA PRO A 436 -13.96 6.36 -34.66
C PRO A 436 -14.12 7.62 -35.52
N VAL A 437 -13.41 7.69 -36.65
CA VAL A 437 -13.44 8.83 -37.57
C VAL A 437 -13.69 8.36 -39.00
N SER A 438 -14.64 8.99 -39.69
CA SER A 438 -14.86 8.75 -41.12
C SER A 438 -14.31 9.90 -41.96
N ARG A 439 -14.05 9.63 -43.25
CA ARG A 439 -13.96 10.73 -44.23
C ARG A 439 -15.30 11.50 -44.27
N PRO A 440 -15.30 12.79 -44.65
CA PRO A 440 -16.53 13.52 -44.92
C PRO A 440 -17.26 12.91 -46.11
N GLU A 441 -18.58 12.81 -46.06
CA GLU A 441 -19.35 12.33 -47.22
C GLU A 441 -19.55 13.44 -48.24
N ASN A 442 -19.73 14.66 -47.76
CA ASN A 442 -19.93 15.83 -48.60
C ASN A 442 -18.92 16.93 -48.26
N VAL A 443 -18.69 17.80 -49.24
CA VAL A 443 -17.96 19.05 -49.04
C VAL A 443 -18.84 20.16 -49.56
N LEU A 444 -19.42 20.92 -48.63
CA LEU A 444 -20.27 22.07 -48.93
C LEU A 444 -19.38 23.24 -49.34
N ILE A 445 -19.71 23.86 -50.47
CA ILE A 445 -18.96 24.98 -51.02
C ILE A 445 -19.75 26.25 -50.83
N GLU A 446 -19.16 27.22 -50.13
CA GLU A 446 -19.67 28.57 -50.02
C GLU A 446 -18.83 29.51 -50.88
N VAL A 447 -19.49 30.21 -51.80
CA VAL A 447 -18.86 31.17 -52.69
C VAL A 447 -19.31 32.58 -52.32
N THR A 448 -18.36 33.44 -52.02
CA THR A 448 -18.58 34.87 -51.80
C THR A 448 -17.76 35.71 -52.77
N GLY A 449 -18.12 36.98 -52.91
CA GLY A 449 -17.48 37.87 -53.87
C GLY A 449 -17.89 37.59 -55.33
N SER A 450 -17.14 38.18 -56.24
CA SER A 450 -17.33 38.00 -57.69
C SER A 450 -16.13 38.51 -58.48
N ASP A 451 -15.95 37.99 -59.70
CA ASP A 451 -15.00 38.54 -60.67
C ASP A 451 -15.36 39.98 -61.10
N PHE A 452 -16.57 40.48 -60.78
CA PHE A 452 -16.95 41.87 -61.04
C PHE A 452 -16.47 42.85 -59.94
N GLY A 453 -15.99 42.33 -58.80
CA GLY A 453 -15.52 43.10 -57.63
C GLY A 453 -14.11 42.70 -57.22
N ASP A 454 -13.90 42.45 -55.93
CA ASP A 454 -12.58 42.15 -55.33
C ASP A 454 -12.08 40.71 -55.59
N GLY A 455 -12.77 39.92 -56.41
CA GLY A 455 -12.46 38.51 -56.67
C GLY A 455 -13.42 37.53 -55.98
N TYR A 456 -13.30 36.24 -56.29
CA TYR A 456 -14.04 35.18 -55.62
C TYR A 456 -13.29 34.65 -54.41
N THR A 457 -14.02 34.46 -53.32
CA THR A 457 -13.56 33.69 -52.16
C THR A 457 -14.41 32.42 -52.05
N VAL A 458 -13.74 31.26 -52.03
CA VAL A 458 -14.36 29.94 -51.91
C VAL A 458 -14.01 29.36 -50.55
N ILE A 459 -15.02 28.97 -49.78
CA ILE A 459 -14.87 28.31 -48.48
C ILE A 459 -15.39 26.89 -48.62
N ALA A 460 -14.59 25.90 -48.20
CA ALA A 460 -14.97 24.49 -48.23
C ALA A 460 -15.25 23.97 -46.82
N ASN A 461 -16.45 23.47 -46.60
CA ASN A 461 -16.90 22.96 -45.31
C ASN A 461 -17.17 21.45 -45.46
N PRO A 462 -16.33 20.58 -44.87
CA PRO A 462 -16.61 19.15 -44.78
C PRO A 462 -17.93 18.96 -44.03
N ASP A 463 -18.77 18.04 -44.49
CA ASP A 463 -20.08 17.81 -43.92
C ASP A 463 -20.39 16.31 -43.88
N ASP A 464 -21.22 15.94 -42.91
CA ASP A 464 -21.71 14.59 -42.68
C ASP A 464 -20.54 13.58 -42.56
N LEU A 465 -19.93 13.55 -41.38
CA LEU A 465 -18.84 12.64 -40.99
C LEU A 465 -19.03 12.11 -39.56
N ILE A 466 -18.35 11.02 -39.24
CA ILE A 466 -18.28 10.45 -37.90
C ILE A 466 -17.01 10.98 -37.21
N GLY A 467 -17.13 11.37 -35.93
CA GLY A 467 -16.00 11.82 -35.10
C GLY A 467 -15.45 13.20 -35.48
N GLU A 468 -16.33 14.16 -35.80
CA GLU A 468 -15.95 15.50 -36.23
C GLU A 468 -15.01 16.20 -35.23
N GLU A 469 -15.22 16.01 -33.94
CA GLU A 469 -14.40 16.57 -32.86
C GLU A 469 -12.96 16.03 -32.80
N TYR A 470 -12.70 14.88 -33.42
CA TYR A 470 -11.39 14.24 -33.49
C TYR A 470 -10.75 14.35 -34.87
N ALA A 471 -11.48 14.88 -35.86
CA ALA A 471 -11.03 14.94 -37.24
C ALA A 471 -10.28 16.25 -37.53
N SER A 472 -9.23 16.16 -38.33
CA SER A 472 -8.49 17.32 -38.83
C SER A 472 -8.26 17.22 -40.33
N PHE A 473 -8.38 18.33 -41.05
CA PHE A 473 -8.46 18.33 -42.51
C PHE A 473 -7.41 19.20 -43.19
N VAL A 474 -7.04 18.80 -44.40
CA VAL A 474 -6.36 19.63 -45.39
C VAL A 474 -7.16 19.70 -46.67
N TYR A 475 -7.04 20.82 -47.36
CA TYR A 475 -7.86 21.23 -48.49
C TYR A 475 -7.00 21.44 -49.73
N ARG A 476 -7.59 21.20 -50.90
CA ARG A 476 -6.97 21.46 -52.19
C ARG A 476 -8.02 21.91 -53.19
N LEU A 477 -7.81 23.06 -53.82
CA LEU A 477 -8.61 23.52 -54.95
C LEU A 477 -8.01 22.97 -56.24
N ASP A 478 -8.86 22.32 -57.03
CA ASP A 478 -8.50 21.66 -58.29
C ASP A 478 -7.26 20.76 -58.11
N ASP A 479 -6.27 20.93 -58.98
CA ASP A 479 -4.98 20.23 -58.97
C ASP A 479 -3.87 21.00 -58.23
N GLY A 480 -4.25 21.95 -57.36
CA GLY A 480 -3.32 22.75 -56.57
C GLY A 480 -2.58 21.96 -55.48
N ASN A 481 -1.86 22.69 -54.62
CA ASN A 481 -1.22 22.08 -53.44
C ASN A 481 -2.22 21.93 -52.29
N TRP A 482 -2.03 20.89 -51.48
CA TRP A 482 -2.71 20.73 -50.21
C TRP A 482 -2.29 21.83 -49.23
N ARG A 483 -3.23 22.28 -48.41
CA ARG A 483 -3.03 23.33 -47.41
C ARG A 483 -4.04 23.20 -46.27
N GLU A 484 -3.76 23.81 -45.14
CA GLU A 484 -4.60 23.74 -43.93
C GLU A 484 -5.84 24.63 -44.01
N SER A 485 -5.75 25.78 -44.69
CA SER A 485 -6.88 26.70 -44.78
C SER A 485 -7.93 26.23 -45.78
N ASN A 486 -9.17 26.22 -45.32
CA ASN A 486 -10.35 25.94 -46.13
C ASN A 486 -10.84 27.13 -46.98
N VAL A 487 -10.16 28.29 -46.92
CA VAL A 487 -10.54 29.53 -47.61
C VAL A 487 -9.63 29.83 -48.78
N PHE A 488 -10.14 29.77 -50.01
CA PHE A 488 -9.42 30.09 -51.25
C PHE A 488 -9.80 31.49 -51.71
N ASN A 489 -8.84 32.42 -51.69
CA ASN A 489 -9.02 33.78 -52.21
C ASN A 489 -8.61 33.87 -53.68
N ASP A 490 -9.14 34.89 -54.37
CA ASP A 490 -8.81 35.23 -55.75
C ASP A 490 -8.97 34.05 -56.73
N VAL A 491 -9.99 33.21 -56.50
CA VAL A 491 -10.26 32.06 -57.37
C VAL A 491 -10.71 32.56 -58.75
N PRO A 492 -10.04 32.17 -59.84
CA PRO A 492 -10.38 32.65 -61.18
C PRO A 492 -11.76 32.16 -61.63
N PRO A 493 -12.40 32.81 -62.61
CA PRO A 493 -13.61 32.30 -63.24
C PRO A 493 -13.37 30.95 -63.93
N GLY A 494 -14.36 30.06 -63.88
CA GLY A 494 -14.26 28.72 -64.46
C GLY A 494 -14.94 27.64 -63.63
N SER A 495 -14.70 26.39 -64.03
CA SER A 495 -15.19 25.20 -63.34
C SER A 495 -14.16 24.76 -62.30
N HIS A 496 -14.59 24.54 -61.07
CA HIS A 496 -13.72 24.17 -59.96
C HIS A 496 -14.26 23.00 -59.16
N THR A 497 -13.36 22.36 -58.40
CA THR A 497 -13.67 21.42 -57.32
C THR A 497 -12.74 21.67 -56.13
N VAL A 498 -13.18 21.31 -54.92
CA VAL A 498 -12.31 21.28 -53.74
C VAL A 498 -12.25 19.87 -53.20
N SER A 499 -11.04 19.32 -53.06
CA SER A 499 -10.79 18.08 -52.33
C SER A 499 -10.46 18.38 -50.87
N VAL A 500 -11.03 17.59 -49.97
CA VAL A 500 -10.75 17.58 -48.53
C VAL A 500 -10.18 16.23 -48.18
N ARG A 501 -9.10 16.19 -47.40
CA ARG A 501 -8.47 14.96 -46.91
C ARG A 501 -8.29 15.04 -45.39
N GLU A 502 -8.66 13.98 -44.71
CA GLU A 502 -8.44 13.80 -43.27
C GLU A 502 -6.95 13.47 -43.00
N LEU A 503 -6.35 14.08 -41.99
CA LEU A 503 -4.91 14.06 -41.73
C LEU A 503 -4.39 12.74 -41.15
N ASN A 504 -5.20 12.02 -40.37
CA ASN A 504 -4.88 10.72 -39.79
C ASN A 504 -5.07 9.56 -40.77
N GLY A 505 -5.49 9.84 -42.01
CA GLY A 505 -5.55 8.87 -43.09
C GLY A 505 -6.92 8.23 -43.29
N CYS A 506 -7.99 8.77 -42.69
CA CYS A 506 -9.33 8.20 -42.81
C CYS A 506 -10.00 8.41 -44.18
N GLY A 507 -9.32 9.15 -45.08
CA GLY A 507 -9.66 9.23 -46.49
C GLY A 507 -9.83 10.66 -46.98
N SER A 508 -10.41 10.79 -48.17
CA SER A 508 -10.64 12.08 -48.80
C SER A 508 -11.92 12.09 -49.63
N THR A 509 -12.50 13.26 -49.77
CA THR A 509 -13.72 13.53 -50.53
C THR A 509 -13.53 14.78 -51.37
N THR A 510 -14.11 14.78 -52.57
CA THR A 510 -14.08 15.94 -53.47
C THR A 510 -15.49 16.48 -53.62
N SER A 511 -15.63 17.80 -53.52
CA SER A 511 -16.91 18.48 -53.71
C SER A 511 -17.51 18.18 -55.08
N GLU A 512 -18.81 18.39 -55.22
CA GLU A 512 -19.38 18.57 -56.56
C GLU A 512 -18.69 19.74 -57.27
N SER A 513 -18.71 19.72 -58.61
CA SER A 513 -18.19 20.84 -59.37
C SER A 513 -19.12 22.05 -59.29
N PHE A 514 -18.52 23.21 -59.05
CA PHE A 514 -19.16 24.51 -59.06
C PHE A 514 -18.51 25.43 -60.10
N PHE A 515 -19.26 26.41 -60.58
CA PHE A 515 -18.81 27.30 -61.64
C PHE A 515 -18.80 28.76 -61.18
N LEU A 516 -17.71 29.46 -61.44
CA LEU A 516 -17.52 30.87 -61.13
C LEU A 516 -17.65 31.70 -62.41
N VAL A 517 -18.67 32.56 -62.46
CA VAL A 517 -18.96 33.42 -63.62
C VAL A 517 -17.94 34.55 -63.69
N GLY A 518 -17.43 34.83 -64.88
CA GLY A 518 -16.52 35.95 -65.06
C GLY A 518 -16.53 36.52 -66.45
N TYR A 519 -15.53 37.33 -66.76
CA TYR A 519 -15.43 37.96 -68.07
C TYR A 519 -13.98 38.33 -68.42
N PRO A 520 -13.62 38.35 -69.72
CA PRO A 520 -12.33 38.86 -70.16
C PRO A 520 -12.20 40.35 -69.86
N ARG A 521 -11.12 40.77 -69.18
CA ARG A 521 -10.85 42.19 -68.91
C ARG A 521 -10.50 43.01 -70.16
N PHE A 522 -10.11 42.34 -71.24
CA PHE A 522 -9.87 42.95 -72.54
C PHE A 522 -10.12 41.96 -73.68
N PHE A 523 -10.22 42.49 -74.90
CA PHE A 523 -10.23 41.69 -76.13
C PHE A 523 -9.63 42.50 -77.30
N THR A 524 -9.16 41.80 -78.33
CA THR A 524 -8.40 42.34 -79.48
C THR A 524 -9.05 41.92 -80.79
N PRO A 525 -10.08 42.63 -81.28
CA PRO A 525 -10.76 42.28 -82.54
C PRO A 525 -9.89 42.63 -83.77
N ASN A 526 -8.84 41.84 -84.01
CA ASN A 526 -7.88 42.01 -85.11
C ASN A 526 -7.96 40.86 -86.15
N SER A 527 -8.86 39.91 -85.94
CA SER A 527 -9.10 38.73 -86.79
C SER A 527 -7.93 37.75 -86.85
N ASP A 528 -7.09 37.70 -85.82
CA ASP A 528 -6.00 36.71 -85.72
C ASP A 528 -6.46 35.35 -85.13
N GLY A 529 -7.72 35.27 -84.68
CA GLY A 529 -8.33 34.10 -84.07
C GLY A 529 -8.25 34.05 -82.56
N TYR A 530 -7.56 35.00 -81.91
CA TYR A 530 -7.36 35.05 -80.46
C TYR A 530 -7.98 36.32 -79.86
N ASN A 531 -8.84 36.16 -78.86
CA ASN A 531 -9.53 37.26 -78.19
C ASN A 531 -10.28 38.21 -79.15
N ASP A 532 -10.74 37.71 -80.30
CA ASP A 532 -11.42 38.51 -81.32
C ASP A 532 -12.84 38.96 -80.91
N ASN A 533 -13.44 38.25 -79.97
CA ASN A 533 -14.80 38.53 -79.50
C ASN A 533 -14.79 38.58 -77.97
N TRP A 534 -15.61 39.47 -77.43
CA TRP A 534 -15.86 39.57 -76.01
C TRP A 534 -17.18 38.91 -75.62
N ASN A 535 -17.14 38.00 -74.67
CA ASN A 535 -18.31 37.34 -74.09
C ASN A 535 -18.03 36.95 -72.62
N LEU A 536 -19.07 36.63 -71.85
CA LEU A 536 -18.91 36.14 -70.49
C LEU A 536 -18.29 34.73 -70.45
N ILE A 537 -17.54 34.45 -69.39
CA ILE A 537 -17.12 33.11 -68.99
C ILE A 537 -18.27 32.52 -68.16
N THR A 538 -18.99 31.57 -68.74
CA THR A 538 -20.22 30.97 -68.17
C THR A 538 -20.33 29.50 -68.54
N ASP A 539 -21.16 28.73 -67.83
CA ASP A 539 -21.54 27.36 -68.17
C ASP A 539 -23.05 27.23 -68.48
N ALA A 540 -23.51 25.99 -68.66
CA ALA A 540 -24.93 25.69 -68.95
C ALA A 540 -25.86 25.82 -67.73
N ASN A 541 -25.33 25.84 -66.51
CA ASN A 541 -26.10 25.98 -65.27
C ASN A 541 -26.33 27.45 -64.88
N ILE A 542 -25.62 28.37 -65.52
CA ILE A 542 -25.81 29.81 -65.36
C ILE A 542 -26.71 30.32 -66.48
N SER A 543 -27.94 30.73 -66.13
CA SER A 543 -28.88 31.28 -67.08
C SER A 543 -28.76 32.80 -67.18
N ILE A 544 -28.05 33.27 -68.20
CA ILE A 544 -27.96 34.70 -68.50
C ILE A 544 -29.29 35.20 -69.05
N LYS A 545 -29.94 36.13 -68.33
CA LYS A 545 -31.21 36.73 -68.73
C LYS A 545 -30.99 37.94 -69.65
N LYS A 546 -29.96 38.76 -69.37
CA LYS A 546 -29.59 39.92 -70.19
C LYS A 546 -28.09 40.18 -70.13
N LEU A 547 -27.49 40.53 -71.26
CA LEU A 547 -26.12 41.03 -71.36
C LEU A 547 -26.08 42.23 -72.32
N PHE A 548 -25.68 43.38 -71.80
CA PHE A 548 -25.62 44.65 -72.53
C PHE A 548 -24.21 45.21 -72.49
N VAL A 549 -23.76 45.85 -73.57
CA VAL A 549 -22.52 46.62 -73.64
C VAL A 549 -22.83 48.08 -73.94
N PHE A 550 -22.13 48.98 -73.27
CA PHE A 550 -22.26 50.43 -73.32
C PHE A 550 -20.89 51.08 -73.57
N ASP A 551 -20.87 52.26 -74.17
CA ASP A 551 -19.66 53.08 -74.15
C ASP A 551 -19.44 53.72 -72.77
N ARG A 552 -18.27 54.34 -72.57
CA ARG A 552 -17.91 55.07 -71.35
C ARG A 552 -18.85 56.22 -70.95
N TYR A 553 -19.76 56.64 -71.83
CA TYR A 553 -20.76 57.68 -71.58
C TYR A 553 -22.15 57.09 -71.27
N GLY A 554 -22.27 55.76 -71.22
CA GLY A 554 -23.52 55.05 -70.93
C GLY A 554 -24.43 54.83 -72.14
N LYS A 555 -23.97 55.10 -73.37
CA LYS A 555 -24.75 54.81 -74.57
C LYS A 555 -24.73 53.30 -74.84
N LEU A 556 -25.91 52.69 -74.95
CA LEU A 556 -26.03 51.28 -75.33
C LEU A 556 -25.44 51.04 -76.73
N ILE A 557 -24.46 50.15 -76.80
CA ILE A 557 -23.78 49.73 -78.02
C ILE A 557 -24.45 48.49 -78.58
N THR A 558 -24.60 47.44 -77.77
CA THR A 558 -25.20 46.18 -78.23
C THR A 558 -25.81 45.38 -77.08
N LYS A 559 -26.69 44.44 -77.44
CA LYS A 559 -27.16 43.36 -76.57
C LYS A 559 -26.54 42.07 -77.09
N ILE A 560 -25.84 41.36 -76.21
CA ILE A 560 -25.17 40.10 -76.54
C ILE A 560 -26.07 38.94 -76.13
N ASP A 561 -26.18 37.94 -77.00
CA ASP A 561 -26.61 36.60 -76.62
C ASP A 561 -25.35 35.80 -76.28
N PRO A 562 -25.12 35.47 -74.99
CA PRO A 562 -23.90 34.79 -74.57
C PRO A 562 -23.78 33.36 -75.09
N ALA A 563 -24.85 32.76 -75.63
CA ALA A 563 -24.78 31.47 -76.32
C ALA A 563 -24.14 31.57 -77.72
N GLN A 564 -23.94 32.79 -78.24
CA GLN A 564 -23.27 33.05 -79.52
C GLN A 564 -21.80 33.42 -79.32
N LYS A 565 -21.10 33.82 -80.39
CA LYS A 565 -19.65 34.14 -80.36
C LYS A 565 -19.27 35.33 -79.48
N GLY A 566 -20.22 36.17 -79.07
CA GLY A 566 -19.95 37.41 -78.34
C GLY A 566 -19.95 38.65 -79.23
N TRP A 567 -19.33 39.73 -78.75
CA TRP A 567 -19.22 41.01 -79.44
C TRP A 567 -17.85 41.21 -80.06
N ASP A 568 -17.82 41.59 -81.34
CA ASP A 568 -16.62 41.75 -82.17
C ASP A 568 -16.03 43.17 -82.15
N GLY A 569 -16.52 44.06 -81.28
CA GLY A 569 -16.03 45.43 -81.21
C GLY A 569 -16.57 46.37 -82.29
N THR A 570 -17.66 46.01 -82.98
CA THR A 570 -18.31 46.87 -83.99
C THR A 570 -19.62 47.50 -83.49
N TYR A 571 -19.99 48.65 -84.05
CA TYR A 571 -21.29 49.29 -83.87
C TYR A 571 -21.82 49.78 -85.21
N ASN A 572 -23.02 49.33 -85.60
CA ASN A 572 -23.61 49.60 -86.93
C ASN A 572 -22.66 49.27 -88.10
N GLY A 573 -21.88 48.19 -87.97
CA GLY A 573 -20.93 47.72 -88.99
C GLY A 573 -19.65 48.56 -89.11
N SER A 574 -19.42 49.52 -88.20
CA SER A 574 -18.17 50.27 -88.11
C SER A 574 -17.37 49.87 -86.87
N ASP A 575 -16.06 49.87 -87.01
CA ASP A 575 -15.12 49.62 -85.94
C ASP A 575 -15.20 50.67 -84.83
N LEU A 576 -15.33 50.21 -83.58
CA LEU A 576 -15.23 51.09 -82.42
C LEU A 576 -13.77 51.30 -81.99
N PRO A 577 -13.43 52.49 -81.45
CA PRO A 577 -12.07 52.81 -81.03
C PRO A 577 -11.61 51.96 -79.84
N SER A 578 -10.29 51.90 -79.62
CA SER A 578 -9.73 51.36 -78.37
C SER A 578 -10.08 52.28 -77.21
N ASP A 579 -10.96 51.82 -76.34
CA ASP A 579 -11.46 52.53 -75.17
C ASP A 579 -11.99 51.50 -74.16
N ASP A 580 -12.36 51.98 -72.98
CA ASP A 580 -13.06 51.17 -72.01
C ASP A 580 -14.57 51.16 -72.30
N TYR A 581 -15.12 49.95 -72.31
CA TYR A 581 -16.54 49.69 -72.47
C TYR A 581 -17.10 49.13 -71.17
N TRP A 582 -18.36 49.46 -70.91
CA TRP A 582 -19.06 48.98 -69.73
C TRP A 582 -20.05 47.90 -70.16
N PHE A 583 -20.26 46.90 -69.33
CA PHE A 583 -21.33 45.94 -69.55
C PHE A 583 -22.18 45.79 -68.31
N ARG A 584 -23.40 45.32 -68.54
CA ARG A 584 -24.34 44.95 -67.49
C ARG A 584 -24.89 43.57 -67.78
N VAL A 585 -24.76 42.68 -66.82
CA VAL A 585 -25.27 41.31 -66.89
C VAL A 585 -26.32 41.09 -65.81
N GLU A 586 -27.40 40.42 -66.20
CA GLU A 586 -28.40 39.86 -65.28
C GLU A 586 -28.40 38.34 -65.50
N PHE A 587 -28.14 37.54 -64.47
CA PHE A 587 -28.14 36.09 -64.57
C PHE A 587 -28.76 35.42 -63.34
N ILE A 588 -29.20 34.18 -63.53
CA ILE A 588 -29.64 33.29 -62.46
C ILE A 588 -28.70 32.09 -62.41
N ASP A 589 -28.19 31.77 -61.24
CA ASP A 589 -27.58 30.47 -61.00
C ASP A 589 -28.69 29.45 -60.79
N GLU A 590 -28.87 28.52 -61.74
CA GLU A 590 -29.97 27.57 -61.71
C GLU A 590 -29.79 26.50 -60.60
N LYS A 591 -28.61 26.37 -59.99
CA LYS A 591 -28.40 25.51 -58.81
C LYS A 591 -28.92 26.15 -57.52
N THR A 592 -28.68 27.45 -57.33
CA THR A 592 -29.07 28.17 -56.10
C THR A 592 -30.40 28.93 -56.24
N GLY A 593 -30.83 29.19 -57.47
CA GLY A 593 -31.98 30.04 -57.79
C GLY A 593 -31.70 31.54 -57.60
N GLU A 594 -30.46 31.93 -57.27
CA GLU A 594 -30.12 33.32 -57.00
C GLU A 594 -30.07 34.15 -58.27
N TYR A 595 -30.79 35.27 -58.28
CA TYR A 595 -30.68 36.31 -59.30
C TYR A 595 -29.58 37.30 -58.93
N ARG A 596 -28.66 37.55 -59.86
CA ARG A 596 -27.58 38.54 -59.70
C ARG A 596 -27.54 39.50 -60.87
N GLU A 597 -27.30 40.78 -60.56
CA GLU A 597 -27.05 41.84 -61.54
C GLU A 597 -25.68 42.45 -61.25
N TYR A 598 -24.81 42.49 -62.26
CA TYR A 598 -23.49 43.10 -62.15
C TYR A 598 -23.25 44.09 -63.28
N MET A 599 -22.47 45.12 -62.96
CA MET A 599 -21.98 46.09 -63.94
C MET A 599 -20.48 46.28 -63.73
N SER A 600 -19.71 46.16 -64.80
CA SER A 600 -18.26 46.34 -64.77
C SER A 600 -17.76 46.83 -66.13
N ASN A 601 -16.44 46.98 -66.29
CA ASN A 601 -15.84 47.45 -67.54
C ASN A 601 -14.77 46.48 -68.07
N PHE A 602 -14.51 46.56 -69.37
CA PHE A 602 -13.44 45.87 -70.06
C PHE A 602 -12.87 46.76 -71.16
N THR A 603 -11.64 46.49 -71.58
CA THR A 603 -10.95 47.29 -72.59
C THR A 603 -11.02 46.64 -73.97
N LEU A 604 -11.41 47.40 -74.99
CA LEU A 604 -11.22 47.02 -76.38
C LEU A 604 -9.84 47.51 -76.83
N MET A 605 -8.99 46.63 -77.35
CA MET A 605 -7.65 46.99 -77.85
C MET A 605 -7.52 46.71 -79.34
N ARG A 606 -6.91 47.62 -80.12
CA ARG A 606 -6.70 47.48 -81.57
C ARG A 606 -5.27 47.77 -81.98
#